data_AF-V3ZTF0-F1
#
_entry.id   AF-V3ZTF0-F1
#
_cell.length_a   1.000
_cell.length_b   1.000
_cell.length_c   1.000
_cell.angle_alpha   90.00
_cell.angle_beta   90.00
_cell.angle_gamma   90.00
#
_symmetry.space_group_name_H-M   'P 1'
#
loop_
_entity.id
_entity.type
_entity.pdbx_description
1 polymer ?
#
loop_
_entity_poly.entity_id
_entity_poly.type
_entity_poly.pdbx_seq_one_letter_code
_entity_poly.pdbx_strand_id
1 'polypeptide(L)'
;MNNFKVTNLKSPENDNDAVHKKYLRDQTNSIEVNKNHLEDKISNVKRFFKRQLNNKNFINDTKLPQEVAGLISFIQKQLVNVENKTIKKYGFTANIRVYKPNDYPYKMFDGKYPTYFYFLGKPQIEIIFPIQVKVDSIFFGQGFRSSNKFNARKVLQFIKGTENVETKEFEINDENNKTDHLYEIKTSGKYIDMFRILIIPDKEKIILIYLVNLV
;
A
#
# COMPACT_ATOMS: atom_id res chain seq x y z
N MET A 1 -106.00 12.21 2.67
CA MET A 1 -105.25 12.66 3.86
C MET A 1 -104.61 13.99 3.53
N ASN A 2 -104.89 15.03 4.32
CA ASN A 2 -104.28 16.35 4.11
C ASN A 2 -102.91 16.39 4.80
N ASN A 3 -101.93 17.00 4.14
CA ASN A 3 -100.60 17.19 4.71
C ASN A 3 -100.61 18.42 5.62
N PHE A 4 -100.56 18.19 6.94
CA PHE A 4 -100.37 19.25 7.92
C PHE A 4 -98.88 19.47 8.16
N LYS A 5 -98.45 20.74 8.15
CA LYS A 5 -97.05 21.14 8.40
C LYS A 5 -96.99 21.99 9.65
N VAL A 6 -96.07 21.66 10.56
CA VAL A 6 -95.74 22.50 11.71
C VAL A 6 -94.66 23.50 11.28
N THR A 7 -94.88 24.78 11.52
CA THR A 7 -93.97 25.88 11.17
C THR A 7 -93.52 26.64 12.42
N ASN A 8 -92.48 27.47 12.29
CA ASN A 8 -91.96 28.33 13.36
C ASN A 8 -91.52 27.60 14.65
N LEU A 9 -91.10 26.33 14.53
CA LEU A 9 -90.47 25.59 15.62
C LEU A 9 -89.13 26.24 16.00
N LYS A 10 -88.93 26.46 17.31
CA LYS A 10 -87.64 26.87 17.88
C LYS A 10 -86.64 25.71 17.86
N SER A 11 -85.35 26.02 17.93
CA SER A 11 -84.31 24.98 18.05
C SER A 11 -84.42 24.22 19.37
N PRO A 12 -84.12 22.91 19.37
CA PRO A 12 -84.17 22.10 20.58
C PRO A 12 -83.08 22.54 21.57
N GLU A 13 -83.44 22.62 22.85
CA GLU A 13 -82.53 22.94 23.97
C GLU A 13 -82.46 21.80 25.00
N ASN A 14 -83.50 20.97 25.08
CA ASN A 14 -83.59 19.80 25.97
C ASN A 14 -83.75 18.50 25.17
N ASP A 15 -83.43 17.35 25.80
CA ASP A 15 -83.40 16.03 25.16
C ASP A 15 -84.71 15.60 24.48
N ASN A 16 -85.86 16.06 25.01
CA ASN A 16 -87.19 15.67 24.52
C ASN A 16 -87.80 16.68 23.53
N ASP A 17 -87.05 17.70 23.12
CA ASP A 17 -87.56 18.74 22.23
C ASP A 17 -87.70 18.27 20.78
N ALA A 18 -88.72 18.78 20.09
CA ALA A 18 -88.94 18.49 18.67
C ALA A 18 -87.87 19.17 17.79
N VAL A 19 -87.28 18.41 16.87
CA VAL A 19 -86.21 18.90 16.00
C VAL A 19 -86.75 19.45 14.67
N HIS A 20 -86.20 20.57 14.20
CA HIS A 20 -86.51 21.13 12.88
C HIS A 20 -85.40 20.89 11.85
N LYS A 21 -85.76 20.93 10.56
CA LYS A 21 -84.85 20.63 9.43
C LYS A 21 -83.56 21.46 9.43
N LYS A 22 -83.63 22.75 9.79
CA LYS A 22 -82.44 23.61 9.88
C LYS A 22 -81.41 23.08 10.89
N TYR A 23 -81.84 22.65 12.08
CA TYR A 23 -80.94 22.11 13.11
C TYR A 23 -80.22 20.86 12.60
N LEU A 24 -80.94 19.91 11.99
CA LEU A 24 -80.33 18.73 11.39
C LEU A 24 -79.32 19.08 10.30
N ARG A 25 -79.62 20.08 9.46
CA ARG A 25 -78.70 20.54 8.41
C ARG A 25 -77.42 21.13 9.00
N ASP A 26 -77.54 21.93 10.06
CA ASP A 26 -76.39 22.57 10.72
C ASP A 26 -75.51 21.51 11.43
N GLN A 27 -76.11 20.49 12.04
CA GLN A 27 -75.39 19.33 12.60
C GLN A 27 -74.65 18.54 11.50
N THR A 28 -75.33 18.24 10.38
CA THR A 28 -74.72 17.51 9.25
C THR A 28 -73.55 18.29 8.63
N ASN A 29 -73.70 19.61 8.45
CA ASN A 29 -72.62 20.46 7.93
C ASN A 29 -71.38 20.44 8.84
N SER A 30 -71.58 20.41 10.16
CA SER A 30 -70.47 20.35 11.13
C SER A 30 -69.69 19.03 11.05
N ILE A 31 -70.37 17.92 10.73
CA ILE A 31 -69.74 16.61 10.48
C ILE A 31 -68.91 16.64 9.19
N GLU A 32 -69.43 17.24 8.12
CA GLU A 32 -68.75 17.36 6.83
C GLU A 32 -67.45 18.18 6.94
N VAL A 33 -67.48 19.32 7.63
CA VAL A 33 -66.29 20.16 7.89
C VAL A 33 -65.21 19.38 8.65
N ASN A 34 -65.58 18.58 9.65
CA ASN A 34 -64.65 17.76 10.42
C ASN A 34 -64.01 16.63 9.60
N LYS A 35 -64.76 16.02 8.68
CA LYS A 35 -64.23 14.99 7.77
C LYS A 35 -63.10 15.54 6.88
N ASN A 36 -63.29 16.74 6.32
CA ASN A 36 -62.28 17.40 5.48
C ASN A 36 -60.97 17.63 6.26
N HIS A 37 -61.08 18.07 7.53
CA HIS A 37 -59.90 18.28 8.37
C HIS A 37 -59.15 16.98 8.68
N LEU A 38 -59.86 15.86 8.85
CA LEU A 38 -59.25 14.54 9.06
C LEU A 38 -58.54 14.04 7.79
N GLU A 39 -59.13 14.24 6.62
CA GLU A 39 -58.53 13.89 5.33
C GLU A 39 -57.21 14.64 5.08
N ASP A 40 -57.16 15.95 5.39
CA ASP A 40 -55.94 16.75 5.31
C ASP A 40 -54.84 16.25 6.26
N LYS A 41 -55.19 15.90 7.50
CA LYS A 41 -54.24 15.32 8.46
C LYS A 41 -53.69 13.98 7.97
N ILE A 42 -54.54 13.11 7.43
CA ILE A 42 -54.12 11.82 6.85
C ILE A 42 -53.20 12.05 5.65
N SER A 43 -53.50 13.01 4.80
CA SER A 43 -52.67 13.37 3.63
C SER A 43 -51.28 13.84 4.06
N ASN A 44 -51.20 14.69 5.09
CA ASN A 44 -49.93 15.14 5.66
C ASN A 44 -49.11 13.99 6.26
N VAL A 45 -49.76 13.07 6.98
CA VAL A 45 -49.11 11.87 7.53
C VAL A 45 -48.60 10.95 6.41
N LYS A 46 -49.38 10.71 5.35
CA LYS A 46 -48.93 9.95 4.17
C LYS A 46 -47.72 10.61 3.51
N ARG A 47 -47.74 11.94 3.36
CA ARG A 47 -46.61 12.71 2.81
C ARG A 47 -45.38 12.62 3.70
N PHE A 48 -45.56 12.63 5.02
CA PHE A 48 -44.48 12.43 5.99
C PHE A 48 -43.84 11.05 5.83
N PHE A 49 -44.62 9.97 5.86
CA PHE A 49 -44.07 8.61 5.69
C PHE A 49 -43.43 8.40 4.31
N LYS A 50 -44.00 8.97 3.24
CA LYS A 50 -43.38 8.96 1.90
C LYS A 50 -42.04 9.71 1.89
N ARG A 51 -41.93 10.83 2.59
CA ARG A 51 -40.66 11.54 2.80
C ARG A 51 -39.68 10.70 3.61
N GLN A 52 -40.11 10.04 4.69
CA GLN A 52 -39.23 9.15 5.48
C GLN A 52 -38.69 7.98 4.65
N LEU A 53 -39.54 7.35 3.82
CA LEU A 53 -39.14 6.25 2.93
C LEU A 53 -38.21 6.72 1.79
N ASN A 54 -38.44 7.92 1.24
CA ASN A 54 -37.58 8.49 0.20
C ASN A 54 -36.30 9.11 0.76
N ASN A 55 -36.31 9.51 2.03
CA ASN A 55 -35.15 9.94 2.80
C ASN A 55 -34.48 8.72 3.45
N LYS A 56 -34.30 7.65 2.67
CA LYS A 56 -33.27 6.68 3.03
C LYS A 56 -31.98 7.48 3.16
N ASN A 57 -31.52 7.63 4.40
CA ASN A 57 -30.12 7.42 4.74
C ASN A 57 -29.75 6.01 4.28
N PHE A 58 -29.77 5.81 2.96
CA PHE A 58 -29.05 4.80 2.27
C PHE A 58 -27.64 5.17 2.66
N ILE A 59 -27.06 4.41 3.60
CA ILE A 59 -25.64 4.12 3.46
C ILE A 59 -25.55 3.72 2.00
N ASN A 60 -25.04 4.64 1.18
CA ASN A 60 -24.99 4.39 -0.24
C ASN A 60 -24.01 3.24 -0.32
N ASP A 61 -24.50 2.02 -0.57
CA ASP A 61 -23.68 0.80 -0.55
C ASP A 61 -22.46 0.94 -1.48
N THR A 62 -22.48 1.94 -2.37
CA THR A 62 -21.39 2.37 -3.25
C THR A 62 -20.44 3.43 -2.66
N LYS A 63 -20.89 4.32 -1.77
CA LYS A 63 -20.01 5.35 -1.14
C LYS A 63 -19.06 4.74 -0.12
N LEU A 64 -19.53 3.81 0.72
CA LEU A 64 -18.69 3.21 1.74
C LEU A 64 -17.49 2.44 1.12
N PRO A 65 -17.67 1.59 0.10
CA PRO A 65 -16.54 1.00 -0.61
C PRO A 65 -15.64 2.01 -1.30
N GLN A 66 -16.18 3.11 -1.84
CA GLN A 66 -15.39 4.15 -2.50
C GLN A 66 -14.51 4.92 -1.51
N GLU A 67 -15.03 5.24 -0.32
CA GLU A 67 -14.27 5.86 0.77
C GLU A 67 -13.23 4.89 1.34
N VAL A 68 -13.58 3.62 1.53
CA VAL A 68 -12.64 2.56 1.96
C VAL A 68 -11.52 2.38 0.92
N ALA A 69 -11.83 2.35 -0.38
CA ALA A 69 -10.83 2.28 -1.44
C ALA A 69 -9.93 3.52 -1.46
N GLY A 70 -10.49 4.72 -1.22
CA GLY A 70 -9.73 5.95 -1.07
C GLY A 70 -8.76 5.91 0.11
N LEU A 71 -9.21 5.40 1.26
CA LEU A 71 -8.39 5.18 2.45
C LEU A 71 -7.27 4.16 2.22
N ILE A 72 -7.57 3.03 1.57
CA ILE A 72 -6.57 2.02 1.21
C ILE A 72 -5.50 2.64 0.32
N SER A 73 -5.89 3.38 -0.73
CA SER A 73 -4.96 4.05 -1.64
C SER A 73 -4.07 5.07 -0.90
N PHE A 74 -4.65 5.84 0.02
CA PHE A 74 -3.90 6.79 0.82
C PHE A 74 -2.88 6.09 1.73
N ILE A 75 -3.28 5.05 2.47
CA ILE A 75 -2.40 4.29 3.36
C ILE A 75 -1.26 3.65 2.57
N GLN A 76 -1.54 3.03 1.42
CA GLN A 76 -0.52 2.46 0.55
C GLN A 76 0.52 3.50 0.11
N LYS A 77 0.08 4.70 -0.29
CA LYS A 77 0.99 5.80 -0.64
C LYS A 77 1.85 6.23 0.55
N GLN A 78 1.27 6.33 1.75
CA GLN A 78 2.04 6.70 2.95
C GLN A 78 3.08 5.62 3.32
N LEU A 79 2.72 4.33 3.23
CA LEU A 79 3.66 3.23 3.48
C LEU A 79 4.82 3.22 2.48
N VAL A 80 4.53 3.34 1.18
CA VAL A 80 5.55 3.46 0.13
C VAL A 80 6.45 4.68 0.38
N ASN A 81 5.90 5.80 0.84
CA ASN A 81 6.71 6.97 1.18
C ASN A 81 7.63 6.73 2.39
N VAL A 82 7.16 6.00 3.40
CA VAL A 82 7.96 5.64 4.58
C VAL A 82 9.10 4.70 4.20
N GLU A 83 8.81 3.62 3.46
CA GLU A 83 9.83 2.66 2.98
C GLU A 83 10.88 3.36 2.11
N ASN A 84 10.43 4.21 1.17
CA ASN A 84 11.33 5.00 0.34
C ASN A 84 12.18 5.97 1.17
N LYS A 85 11.63 6.58 2.23
CA LYS A 85 12.40 7.47 3.11
C LYS A 85 13.45 6.69 3.90
N THR A 86 13.15 5.48 4.36
CA THR A 86 14.12 4.62 5.05
C THR A 86 15.21 4.11 4.12
N ILE A 87 14.86 3.63 2.92
CA ILE A 87 15.84 3.17 1.92
C ILE A 87 16.73 4.32 1.46
N LYS A 88 16.16 5.51 1.22
CA LYS A 88 16.93 6.71 0.86
C LYS A 88 17.81 7.26 1.99
N LYS A 89 17.58 6.84 3.24
CA LYS A 89 18.36 7.32 4.38
C LYS A 89 19.43 6.32 4.84
N TYR A 90 19.12 5.03 4.79
CA TYR A 90 19.95 3.99 5.38
C TYR A 90 20.18 2.77 4.47
N GLY A 91 19.46 2.67 3.35
CA GLY A 91 19.64 1.58 2.40
C GLY A 91 20.82 1.82 1.46
N PHE A 92 21.10 0.84 0.62
CA PHE A 92 21.95 0.97 -0.56
C PHE A 92 21.35 0.12 -1.68
N THR A 93 21.68 0.46 -2.93
CA THR A 93 21.28 -0.33 -4.10
C THR A 93 22.47 -1.16 -4.55
N ALA A 94 22.30 -2.47 -4.67
CA ALA A 94 23.33 -3.37 -5.23
C ALA A 94 22.94 -3.81 -6.65
N ASN A 95 23.63 -3.30 -7.67
CA ASN A 95 23.51 -3.78 -9.03
C ASN A 95 24.52 -4.91 -9.26
N ILE A 96 24.03 -6.10 -9.57
CA ILE A 96 24.86 -7.30 -9.73
C ILE A 96 24.73 -7.75 -11.19
N ARG A 97 25.82 -7.61 -11.96
CA ARG A 97 25.91 -8.12 -13.33
C ARG A 97 26.73 -9.40 -13.33
N VAL A 98 26.06 -10.50 -13.67
CA VAL A 98 26.61 -11.85 -13.58
C VAL A 98 26.09 -12.68 -14.73
N TYR A 99 26.88 -13.67 -15.16
CA TYR A 99 26.45 -14.63 -16.16
C TYR A 99 26.18 -15.99 -15.50
N LYS A 100 25.01 -16.56 -15.77
CA LYS A 100 24.58 -17.88 -15.27
C LYS A 100 24.24 -18.77 -16.47
N PRO A 101 24.86 -19.94 -16.63
CA PRO A 101 24.68 -20.80 -17.81
C PRO A 101 23.42 -21.71 -17.80
N ASN A 102 22.61 -21.77 -16.72
CA ASN A 102 21.51 -22.76 -16.55
C ASN A 102 20.09 -22.14 -16.51
N ASP A 103 19.09 -22.94 -16.87
CA ASP A 103 17.68 -22.62 -17.22
C ASP A 103 16.79 -21.88 -16.20
N TYR A 104 17.28 -21.57 -14.99
CA TYR A 104 16.46 -20.93 -13.94
C TYR A 104 17.15 -19.70 -13.34
N PRO A 105 17.36 -18.62 -14.13
CA PRO A 105 17.92 -17.37 -13.62
C PRO A 105 17.08 -16.76 -12.49
N TYR A 106 15.76 -16.97 -12.50
CA TYR A 106 14.85 -16.49 -11.45
C TYR A 106 15.09 -17.14 -10.07
N LYS A 107 15.76 -18.29 -10.00
CA LYS A 107 16.13 -18.97 -8.74
C LYS A 107 17.50 -18.52 -8.20
N MET A 108 18.18 -17.59 -8.88
CA MET A 108 19.54 -17.19 -8.50
C MET A 108 19.64 -16.54 -7.12
N PHE A 109 18.56 -15.94 -6.63
CA PHE A 109 18.45 -15.31 -5.31
C PHE A 109 17.39 -15.99 -4.42
N ASP A 110 16.94 -17.20 -4.75
CA ASP A 110 15.95 -17.94 -3.95
C ASP A 110 16.64 -18.51 -2.69
N GLY A 111 16.40 -17.88 -1.54
CA GLY A 111 17.12 -18.09 -0.28
C GLY A 111 16.86 -19.43 0.45
N LYS A 112 16.47 -20.49 -0.26
CA LYS A 112 16.01 -21.75 0.35
C LYS A 112 17.11 -22.69 0.86
N TYR A 113 18.35 -22.62 0.35
CA TYR A 113 19.51 -23.44 0.77
C TYR A 113 20.82 -22.69 0.47
N PRO A 114 21.98 -23.02 1.07
CA PRO A 114 22.95 -22.02 1.53
C PRO A 114 23.42 -21.04 0.45
N THR A 115 23.61 -19.81 0.94
CA THR A 115 23.96 -18.50 0.34
C THR A 115 25.19 -18.52 -0.58
N TYR A 116 25.13 -19.35 -1.61
CA TYR A 116 26.21 -19.59 -2.55
C TYR A 116 25.77 -19.16 -3.94
N PHE A 117 26.40 -18.09 -4.41
CA PHE A 117 26.19 -17.67 -5.78
C PHE A 117 27.28 -18.26 -6.67
N TYR A 118 26.86 -19.02 -7.67
CA TYR A 118 27.71 -19.54 -8.73
C TYR A 118 27.60 -18.63 -9.94
N PHE A 119 28.69 -17.94 -10.27
CA PHE A 119 28.76 -17.08 -11.43
C PHE A 119 29.80 -17.59 -12.41
N LEU A 120 29.49 -17.52 -13.70
CA LEU A 120 30.47 -17.65 -14.76
C LEU A 120 30.86 -16.26 -15.27
N GLY A 121 32.04 -16.18 -15.90
CA GLY A 121 32.52 -14.95 -16.53
C GLY A 121 33.08 -13.94 -15.53
N LYS A 122 32.94 -12.65 -15.86
CA LYS A 122 33.53 -11.52 -15.11
C LYS A 122 32.42 -10.82 -14.31
N PRO A 123 32.09 -11.28 -13.08
CA PRO A 123 31.01 -10.66 -12.33
C PRO A 123 31.41 -9.25 -11.90
N GLN A 124 30.44 -8.35 -11.97
CA GLN A 124 30.57 -6.96 -11.56
C GLN A 124 29.47 -6.66 -10.54
N ILE A 125 29.85 -6.05 -9.43
CA ILE A 125 28.94 -5.60 -8.39
C ILE A 125 29.14 -4.10 -8.21
N GLU A 126 28.04 -3.36 -8.20
CA GLU A 126 28.02 -1.92 -7.92
C GLU A 126 27.12 -1.70 -6.71
N ILE A 127 27.65 -1.06 -5.68
CA ILE A 127 26.91 -0.62 -4.51
C ILE A 127 26.77 0.90 -4.61
N ILE A 128 25.54 1.37 -4.69
CA ILE A 128 25.20 2.79 -4.78
C ILE A 128 24.63 3.21 -3.44
N PHE A 129 25.24 4.21 -2.84
CA PHE A 129 24.82 4.78 -1.57
C PHE A 129 23.89 5.98 -1.83
N PRO A 130 22.79 6.12 -1.08
CA PRO A 130 21.90 7.27 -1.22
C PRO A 130 22.47 8.55 -0.57
N ILE A 131 23.54 8.41 0.20
CA ILE A 131 24.34 9.49 0.81
C ILE A 131 25.81 9.21 0.56
N GLN A 132 26.65 10.24 0.64
CA GLN A 132 28.09 10.04 0.60
C GLN A 132 28.56 9.31 1.86
N VAL A 133 29.29 8.22 1.70
CA VAL A 133 29.83 7.40 2.79
C VAL A 133 31.35 7.38 2.74
N LYS A 134 31.96 7.26 3.91
CA LYS A 134 33.37 6.96 4.04
C LYS A 134 33.50 5.47 4.27
N VAL A 135 34.18 4.77 3.37
CA VAL A 135 34.48 3.34 3.52
C VAL A 135 35.89 3.24 4.05
N ASP A 136 36.10 2.76 5.26
CA ASP A 136 37.45 2.66 5.84
C ASP A 136 38.18 1.39 5.37
N SER A 137 37.46 0.28 5.26
CA SER A 137 38.01 -1.03 4.90
C SER A 137 36.96 -1.90 4.26
N ILE A 138 37.40 -2.80 3.39
CA ILE A 138 36.54 -3.82 2.78
C ILE A 138 37.15 -5.18 3.04
N PHE A 139 36.31 -6.12 3.49
CA PHE A 139 36.70 -7.49 3.79
C PHE A 139 36.15 -8.42 2.72
N PHE A 140 36.99 -9.33 2.25
CA PHE A 140 36.58 -10.39 1.32
C PHE A 140 37.08 -11.73 1.81
N GLY A 141 36.22 -12.75 1.74
CA GLY A 141 36.61 -14.14 1.93
C GLY A 141 36.40 -14.96 0.65
N GLN A 142 37.15 -16.04 0.51
CA GLN A 142 36.88 -17.08 -0.48
C GLN A 142 36.53 -18.36 0.28
N GLY A 143 35.34 -18.90 0.07
CA GLY A 143 34.87 -20.02 0.90
C GLY A 143 35.23 -21.42 0.40
N PHE A 144 34.90 -22.36 1.27
CA PHE A 144 35.57 -23.64 1.54
C PHE A 144 35.53 -24.75 0.48
N ARG A 145 34.66 -24.69 -0.52
CA ARG A 145 34.15 -25.92 -1.19
C ARG A 145 34.64 -26.22 -2.59
N SER A 146 35.51 -25.41 -3.16
CA SER A 146 36.10 -25.73 -4.46
C SER A 146 37.41 -26.48 -4.26
N SER A 147 37.44 -27.77 -4.60
CA SER A 147 38.69 -28.55 -4.76
C SER A 147 39.64 -27.95 -5.81
N ASN A 148 39.17 -26.96 -6.57
CA ASN A 148 39.96 -26.15 -7.46
C ASN A 148 40.18 -24.77 -6.81
N LYS A 149 41.40 -24.53 -6.34
CA LYS A 149 41.83 -23.17 -6.03
C LYS A 149 41.56 -22.28 -7.26
N PHE A 150 40.96 -21.11 -7.02
CA PHE A 150 40.54 -20.20 -8.08
C PHE A 150 41.25 -18.88 -7.88
N ASN A 151 42.12 -18.55 -8.82
CA ASN A 151 42.83 -17.29 -8.80
C ASN A 151 41.92 -16.21 -9.40
N ALA A 152 41.86 -15.06 -8.74
CA ALA A 152 41.10 -13.94 -9.24
C ALA A 152 41.71 -12.62 -8.87
N ARG A 153 41.79 -11.75 -9.87
CA ARG A 153 42.07 -10.34 -9.68
C ARG A 153 40.77 -9.60 -9.42
N LYS A 154 40.71 -8.89 -8.29
CA LYS A 154 39.61 -8.02 -7.92
C LYS A 154 40.06 -6.58 -8.15
N VAL A 155 39.32 -5.85 -8.96
CA VAL A 155 39.53 -4.41 -9.19
C VAL A 155 38.42 -3.67 -8.49
N LEU A 156 38.78 -2.84 -7.52
CA LEU A 156 37.89 -2.09 -6.66
C LEU A 156 38.00 -0.62 -7.04
N GLN A 157 36.87 0.01 -7.37
CA GLN A 157 36.77 1.41 -7.74
C GLN A 157 35.87 2.14 -6.73
N PHE A 158 36.39 3.24 -6.20
CA PHE A 158 35.75 4.11 -5.23
C PHE A 158 35.36 5.39 -5.96
N ILE A 159 34.06 5.63 -6.11
CA ILE A 159 33.55 6.61 -7.07
C ILE A 159 32.77 7.69 -6.33
N LYS A 160 33.02 8.95 -6.70
CA LYS A 160 32.30 10.13 -6.24
C LYS A 160 31.73 10.85 -7.45
N GLY A 161 30.41 10.77 -7.63
CA GLY A 161 29.72 11.22 -8.82
C GLY A 161 30.16 10.43 -10.05
N THR A 162 30.93 11.07 -10.92
CA THR A 162 31.51 10.44 -12.13
C THR A 162 33.01 10.19 -12.02
N GLU A 163 33.64 10.63 -10.92
CA GLU A 163 35.09 10.56 -10.73
C GLU A 163 35.46 9.31 -9.92
N ASN A 164 36.44 8.55 -10.44
CA ASN A 164 37.05 7.47 -9.68
C ASN A 164 38.14 8.06 -8.76
N VAL A 165 37.82 8.18 -7.47
CA VAL A 165 38.68 8.84 -6.48
C VAL A 165 39.76 7.92 -5.90
N GLU A 166 39.60 6.60 -6.03
CA GLU A 166 40.56 5.61 -5.58
C GLU A 166 40.35 4.28 -6.31
N THR A 167 41.44 3.64 -6.73
CA THR A 167 41.43 2.28 -7.26
C THR A 167 42.32 1.40 -6.40
N LYS A 168 41.82 0.22 -6.05
CA LYS A 168 42.59 -0.84 -5.39
C LYS A 168 42.50 -2.10 -6.22
N GLU A 169 43.61 -2.82 -6.29
CA GLU A 169 43.64 -4.14 -6.90
C GLU A 169 44.06 -5.15 -5.85
N PHE A 170 43.41 -6.31 -5.86
CA PHE A 170 43.76 -7.42 -5.00
C PHE A 170 43.69 -8.72 -5.78
N GLU A 171 44.79 -9.43 -5.83
CA GLU A 171 44.88 -10.74 -6.46
C GLU A 171 44.87 -11.82 -5.38
N ILE A 172 43.87 -12.71 -5.46
CA ILE A 172 43.87 -13.95 -4.68
C ILE A 172 44.42 -15.05 -5.56
N ASN A 173 45.39 -15.82 -5.04
CA ASN A 173 46.02 -16.90 -5.77
C ASN A 173 46.30 -18.13 -4.89
N ASP A 174 46.78 -19.21 -5.50
CA ASP A 174 47.06 -20.49 -4.84
C ASP A 174 48.03 -20.42 -3.66
N GLU A 175 48.87 -19.38 -3.62
CA GLU A 175 49.93 -19.16 -2.62
C GLU A 175 49.44 -18.32 -1.44
N ASN A 176 48.58 -17.33 -1.69
CA ASN A 176 48.09 -16.41 -0.67
C ASN A 176 46.69 -16.76 -0.16
N ASN A 177 45.97 -17.68 -0.82
CA ASN A 177 44.64 -18.14 -0.44
C ASN A 177 44.67 -18.99 0.83
N LYS A 178 44.04 -18.49 1.89
CA LYS A 178 43.90 -19.15 3.18
C LYS A 178 42.43 -19.47 3.42
N THR A 179 42.21 -20.71 3.80
CA THR A 179 40.93 -21.24 4.27
C THR A 179 40.38 -20.41 5.43
N ASP A 180 39.10 -20.02 5.37
CA ASP A 180 38.40 -19.14 6.34
C ASP A 180 39.07 -17.79 6.61
N HIS A 181 39.90 -17.29 5.69
CA HIS A 181 40.54 -15.99 5.87
C HIS A 181 39.73 -14.86 5.22
N LEU A 182 39.60 -13.76 5.97
CA LEU A 182 39.07 -12.48 5.48
C LEU A 182 40.23 -11.55 5.17
N TYR A 183 40.33 -11.17 3.90
CA TYR A 183 41.32 -10.20 3.43
C TYR A 183 40.77 -8.79 3.59
N GLU A 184 41.46 -7.98 4.38
CA GLU A 184 41.16 -6.57 4.56
C GLU A 184 41.87 -5.72 3.51
N ILE A 185 41.12 -4.88 2.80
CA ILE A 185 41.65 -3.83 1.94
C ILE A 185 41.32 -2.49 2.58
N LYS A 186 42.35 -1.84 3.12
CA LYS A 186 42.24 -0.47 3.64
C LYS A 186 42.15 0.52 2.49
N THR A 187 41.25 1.49 2.63
CA THR A 187 41.04 2.55 1.66
C THR A 187 41.75 3.82 2.12
N SER A 188 41.72 4.85 1.28
CA SER A 188 42.17 6.21 1.62
C SER A 188 41.19 6.98 2.52
N GLY A 189 40.01 6.41 2.81
CA GLY A 189 38.99 7.08 3.62
C GLY A 189 38.32 8.27 2.93
N LYS A 190 38.33 8.32 1.59
CA LYS A 190 37.58 9.34 0.83
C LYS A 190 36.08 9.05 0.87
N TYR A 191 35.29 10.13 0.79
CA TYR A 191 33.84 10.02 0.63
C TYR A 191 33.49 9.58 -0.79
N ILE A 192 32.62 8.57 -0.89
CA ILE A 192 32.12 7.99 -2.13
C ILE A 192 30.60 7.96 -2.12
N ASP A 193 29.98 7.96 -3.29
CA ASP A 193 28.56 7.64 -3.47
C ASP A 193 28.35 6.32 -4.21
N MET A 194 29.41 5.75 -4.79
CA MET A 194 29.37 4.44 -5.42
C MET A 194 30.66 3.64 -5.18
N PHE A 195 30.50 2.36 -4.89
CA PHE A 195 31.57 1.38 -4.87
C PHE A 195 31.34 0.37 -6.01
N ARG A 196 32.35 0.12 -6.83
CA ARG A 196 32.29 -0.91 -7.88
C ARG A 196 33.41 -1.92 -7.67
N ILE A 197 33.06 -3.20 -7.78
CA ILE A 197 34.03 -4.29 -7.84
C ILE A 197 33.85 -5.08 -9.13
N LEU A 198 34.96 -5.29 -9.83
CA LEU A 198 35.06 -6.19 -10.97
C LEU A 198 35.94 -7.37 -10.55
N ILE A 199 35.42 -8.58 -10.69
CA ILE A 199 36.18 -9.80 -10.41
C ILE A 199 36.57 -10.42 -11.74
N ILE A 200 37.87 -10.59 -11.93
CA ILE A 200 38.47 -11.11 -13.14
C ILE A 200 39.04 -12.50 -12.79
N PRO A 201 38.33 -13.58 -13.15
CA PRO A 201 38.85 -14.93 -13.01
C PRO A 201 40.11 -15.18 -13.86
N ASP A 202 41.01 -16.05 -13.40
CA ASP A 202 42.13 -16.58 -14.19
C ASP A 202 41.68 -17.59 -15.27
N LYS A 203 40.57 -18.27 -15.03
CA LYS A 203 39.98 -19.32 -15.89
C LYS A 203 38.48 -19.09 -16.04
N GLU A 204 37.89 -19.47 -17.18
CA GLU A 204 36.43 -19.48 -17.37
C GLU A 204 35.75 -20.56 -16.50
N LYS A 205 35.87 -20.46 -15.18
CA LYS A 205 35.34 -21.39 -14.19
C LYS A 205 34.32 -20.70 -13.30
N ILE A 206 33.52 -21.55 -12.66
CA ILE A 206 32.46 -21.17 -11.73
C ILE A 206 33.08 -20.48 -10.51
N ILE A 207 32.75 -19.20 -10.32
CA ILE A 207 33.12 -18.39 -9.16
C ILE A 207 32.07 -18.58 -8.09
N LEU A 208 32.51 -18.98 -6.90
CA LEU A 208 31.68 -19.05 -5.71
C LEU A 208 31.91 -17.79 -4.86
N ILE A 209 30.91 -16.91 -4.79
CA ILE A 209 30.97 -15.70 -3.97
C ILE A 209 30.15 -15.91 -2.69
N TYR A 210 30.78 -15.64 -1.55
CA TYR A 210 30.14 -15.56 -0.24
C TYR A 210 29.93 -14.08 0.07
N LEU A 211 28.68 -13.64 0.14
CA LEU A 211 28.35 -12.36 0.75
C LEU A 211 28.01 -12.63 2.21
N VAL A 212 29.00 -12.50 3.09
CA VAL A 212 28.77 -12.51 4.53
C VAL A 212 28.56 -11.06 4.96
N ASN A 213 27.36 -10.77 5.47
CA ASN A 213 26.93 -9.55 6.19
C ASN A 213 27.75 -8.28 5.89
N LEU A 214 27.19 -7.37 5.08
CA LEU A 214 27.52 -5.95 5.23
C LEU A 214 26.95 -5.50 6.58
N VAL A 215 27.81 -5.30 7.57
CA VAL A 215 27.49 -4.60 8.82
C VAL A 215 27.86 -3.13 8.65
#